data_AF-A0A662R203-F1
#
_entry.id   AF-A0A662R203-F1
#
_cell.length_a   1.000
_cell.length_b   1.000
_cell.length_c   1.000
_cell.angle_alpha   90.00
_cell.angle_beta   90.00
_cell.angle_gamma   90.00
#
_symmetry.space_group_name_H-M   'P 1'
#
loop_
_entity.id
_entity.type
_entity.pdbx_description
1 polymer ?
#
loop_
_entity_poly.entity_id
_entity_poly.type
_entity_poly.pdbx_seq_one_letter_code
_entity_poly.pdbx_strand_id
1 'polypeptide(L)'
;MEERRMIVDGIRLDGRKKDELRPMKIEVGILNRADGSCYIECGDNKVVVAAYGPRELHPRHLQQPTKAMLRCRYNMASFSVEERKRPGPDRR
;
A
#
# COMPACT_ATOMS: atom_id res chain seq x y z
N MET A 1 28.35 -15.95 16.60
CA MET A 1 26.89 -16.02 16.34
C MET A 1 26.22 -15.19 17.40
N GLU A 2 25.95 -13.92 17.11
CA GLU A 2 25.37 -13.00 18.08
C GLU A 2 23.85 -13.03 17.90
N GLU A 3 23.13 -13.51 18.92
CA GLU A 3 21.67 -13.52 18.94
C GLU A 3 21.18 -12.06 18.86
N ARG A 4 20.74 -11.63 17.68
CA ARG A 4 20.11 -10.31 17.50
C ARG A 4 18.79 -10.29 18.27
N ARG A 5 18.83 -9.82 19.52
CA ARG A 5 17.64 -9.50 20.30
C ARG A 5 16.90 -8.34 19.62
N MET A 6 15.73 -8.65 19.07
CA MET A 6 14.84 -7.67 18.42
C MET A 6 14.17 -6.72 19.42
N ILE A 7 14.23 -7.03 20.71
CA ILE A 7 13.69 -6.23 21.81
C ILE A 7 14.73 -6.23 22.92
N VAL A 8 15.18 -5.04 23.33
CA VAL A 8 16.11 -4.84 24.44
C VAL A 8 15.39 -3.96 25.46
N ASP A 9 15.31 -4.42 26.71
CA ASP A 9 14.67 -3.69 27.83
C ASP A 9 13.23 -3.21 27.55
N GLY A 10 12.47 -4.00 26.78
CA GLY A 10 11.08 -3.70 26.42
C GLY A 10 10.92 -2.70 25.28
N ILE A 11 12.02 -2.21 24.71
CA ILE A 11 12.07 -1.26 23.60
C ILE A 11 12.47 -2.02 22.32
N ARG A 12 11.79 -1.70 21.21
CA ARG A 12 12.09 -2.26 19.89
C ARG A 12 13.34 -1.62 19.28
N LEU A 13 13.88 -2.22 18.22
CA LEU A 13 15.06 -1.72 17.49
C LEU A 13 14.95 -0.26 17.00
N ASP A 14 13.72 0.21 16.78
CA ASP A 14 13.40 1.56 16.32
C ASP A 14 13.05 2.53 17.45
N GLY A 15 13.30 2.17 18.71
CA GLY A 15 13.09 3.02 19.88
C GLY A 15 11.63 3.05 20.37
N ARG A 16 10.72 2.33 19.73
CA ARG A 16 9.28 2.35 20.06
C ARG A 16 8.93 1.33 21.13
N LYS A 17 7.88 1.63 21.91
CA LYS A 17 7.28 0.67 22.85
C LYS A 17 6.47 -0.39 22.09
N LYS A 18 6.08 -1.47 22.78
CA LYS A 18 5.25 -2.55 22.19
C LYS A 18 3.90 -2.03 21.66
N ASP A 19 3.32 -1.04 22.34
CA ASP A 19 1.98 -0.50 22.05
C ASP A 19 2.02 0.75 21.16
N GLU A 20 3.19 1.16 20.69
CA GLU A 20 3.36 2.38 19.90
C GLU A 20 3.37 2.10 18.40
N LEU A 21 2.51 2.79 17.67
CA LEU A 21 2.41 2.70 16.20
C LEU A 21 3.57 3.42 15.53
N ARG A 22 3.84 3.09 14.26
CA ARG A 22 4.81 3.85 13.45
C ARG A 22 4.23 5.23 13.17
N PRO A 23 5.07 6.27 12.98
CA PRO A 23 4.59 7.56 12.53
C PRO A 23 3.81 7.38 11.22
N MET A 24 2.59 7.92 11.18
CA MET A 24 1.68 7.79 10.06
C MET A 24 1.32 9.16 9.51
N LYS A 25 1.37 9.30 8.19
CA LYS A 25 0.95 10.51 7.47
C LYS A 25 -0.04 10.11 6.40
N ILE A 26 -1.16 10.83 6.31
CA ILE A 26 -2.21 10.57 5.32
C ILE A 26 -2.53 11.88 4.63
N GLU A 27 -2.43 11.90 3.30
CA GLU A 27 -2.83 13.04 2.48
C GLU A 27 -3.81 12.56 1.41
N VAL A 28 -4.96 13.24 1.31
CA VAL A 28 -6.00 12.92 0.32
C VAL A 28 -5.96 13.91 -0.84
N GLY A 29 -6.34 13.47 -2.04
CA GLY A 29 -6.46 14.34 -3.21
C GLY A 29 -5.14 14.66 -3.92
N ILE A 30 -4.11 13.82 -3.79
CA ILE A 30 -2.78 14.06 -4.39
C ILE A 30 -2.71 13.91 -5.91
N LEU A 31 -3.63 13.17 -6.54
CA LEU A 31 -3.66 12.90 -7.98
C LEU A 31 -4.82 13.63 -8.64
N ASN A 32 -4.52 14.53 -9.57
CA ASN A 32 -5.51 15.32 -10.31
C ASN A 32 -6.35 14.51 -11.31
N ARG A 33 -5.87 13.33 -11.75
CA ARG A 33 -6.54 12.52 -12.78
C ARG A 33 -7.43 11.41 -12.21
N ALA A 34 -7.31 11.11 -10.93
CA ALA A 34 -8.09 10.07 -10.28
C ALA A 34 -9.32 10.69 -9.61
N ASP A 35 -10.45 9.98 -9.61
CA ASP A 35 -11.68 10.42 -8.95
C ASP A 35 -11.48 10.51 -7.43
N GLY A 36 -10.67 9.59 -6.89
CA GLY A 36 -10.18 9.64 -5.52
C GLY A 36 -8.71 9.26 -5.47
N SER A 37 -7.94 9.92 -4.62
CA SER A 37 -6.53 9.58 -4.42
C SER A 37 -6.09 9.79 -2.99
N CYS A 38 -5.13 8.99 -2.56
CA CYS A 38 -4.58 9.04 -1.20
C CYS A 38 -3.11 8.68 -1.22
N TYR A 39 -2.32 9.43 -0.47
CA TYR A 39 -0.95 9.12 -0.11
C TYR A 39 -0.91 8.72 1.37
N ILE A 40 -0.24 7.61 1.67
CA ILE A 40 -0.10 7.10 3.03
C ILE A 40 1.36 6.79 3.29
N GLU A 41 1.89 7.36 4.36
CA GLU A 41 3.18 6.98 4.94
C GLU A 41 2.94 6.27 6.27
N CYS A 42 3.61 5.13 6.50
CA CYS A 42 3.56 4.40 7.77
C CYS A 42 4.96 3.88 8.10
N GLY A 43 5.73 4.68 8.85
CA GLY A 43 7.18 4.53 8.94
C GLY A 43 7.82 4.61 7.54
N ASP A 44 8.57 3.58 7.16
CA ASP A 44 9.24 3.54 5.85
C ASP A 44 8.31 3.13 4.69
N ASN A 45 7.08 2.71 5.01
CA ASN A 45 6.11 2.34 3.98
C ASN A 45 5.52 3.60 3.35
N LYS A 46 5.74 3.78 2.04
CA LYS A 46 5.12 4.84 1.25
C LYS A 46 4.19 4.24 0.21
N VAL A 47 2.91 4.58 0.27
CA VAL A 47 1.86 3.99 -0.56
C VAL A 47 1.05 5.09 -1.22
N VAL A 48 0.83 4.93 -2.52
CA VAL A 48 -0.06 5.78 -3.32
C VAL A 48 -1.26 4.95 -3.75
N VAL A 49 -2.46 5.45 -3.49
CA VAL A 49 -3.72 4.83 -3.85
C VAL A 49 -4.47 5.75 -4.80
N ALA A 50 -5.03 5.17 -5.86
CA ALA A 50 -5.89 5.86 -6.81
C ALA A 50 -7.16 5.02 -7.03
N ALA A 51 -8.31 5.67 -6.89
CA ALA A 51 -9.63 5.13 -7.18
C ALA A 51 -10.15 5.79 -8.47
N TYR A 52 -10.70 4.95 -9.34
CA TYR A 52 -11.30 5.36 -10.60
C TYR A 52 -12.68 4.71 -10.70
N GLY A 53 -13.73 5.50 -10.79
CA GLY A 53 -15.07 5.02 -11.02
C GLY A 53 -16.16 5.79 -10.29
N PRO A 54 -17.43 5.51 -10.61
CA PRO A 54 -17.89 4.42 -11.48
C PRO A 54 -17.66 4.67 -12.98
N ARG A 55 -17.15 3.66 -13.71
CA ARG A 55 -16.92 3.71 -15.17
C ARG A 55 -17.47 2.46 -15.85
N GLU A 56 -17.76 2.54 -17.14
CA GLU A 56 -18.26 1.38 -17.91
C GLU A 56 -17.25 0.22 -17.85
N LEU A 57 -17.78 -0.98 -17.57
CA LEU A 57 -16.95 -2.17 -17.41
C LEU A 57 -16.62 -2.76 -18.78
N HIS A 58 -15.34 -2.69 -19.16
CA HIS A 58 -14.80 -3.45 -20.27
C HIS A 58 -14.03 -4.67 -19.72
N PRO A 59 -14.24 -5.88 -20.26
CA PRO A 59 -15.25 -6.34 -21.23
C PRO A 59 -16.66 -6.51 -20.64
N ARG A 60 -17.70 -6.33 -21.47
CA ARG A 60 -19.13 -6.30 -21.08
C ARG A 60 -19.65 -7.60 -20.46
N HIS A 61 -19.07 -8.75 -20.77
CA HIS A 61 -19.50 -10.04 -20.21
C HIS A 61 -19.25 -10.16 -18.69
N LEU A 62 -18.39 -9.30 -18.11
CA LEU A 62 -18.18 -9.26 -16.66
C LEU A 62 -19.16 -8.32 -15.95
N GLN A 63 -20.01 -7.61 -16.69
CA GLN A 63 -20.90 -6.61 -16.13
C GLN A 63 -22.07 -7.30 -15.43
N GLN A 64 -22.26 -6.95 -14.16
CA GLN A 64 -23.44 -7.39 -13.41
C GLN A 64 -24.49 -6.27 -13.43
N PRO A 65 -25.76 -6.58 -13.73
CA PRO A 65 -26.80 -5.56 -13.82
C PRO A 65 -27.18 -4.96 -12.45
N THR A 66 -26.98 -5.70 -11.36
CA THR A 66 -27.38 -5.32 -10.01
C THR A 66 -26.24 -4.77 -9.16
N LYS A 67 -24.97 -4.94 -9.58
CA LYS A 67 -23.79 -4.67 -8.75
C LYS A 67 -22.64 -4.08 -9.55
N ALA A 68 -21.87 -3.20 -8.92
CA ALA A 68 -20.60 -2.74 -9.46
C ALA A 68 -19.48 -3.75 -9.15
N MET A 69 -18.55 -3.91 -10.09
CA MET A 69 -17.37 -4.75 -9.90
C MET A 69 -16.22 -3.92 -9.32
N LEU A 70 -15.76 -4.28 -8.12
CA LEU A 70 -14.57 -3.67 -7.51
C LEU A 70 -13.31 -4.39 -7.99
N ARG A 71 -12.38 -3.66 -8.61
CA ARG A 71 -11.07 -4.18 -9.03
C ARG A 71 -9.96 -3.50 -8.24
N CYS A 72 -9.36 -4.23 -7.30
CA CYS A 72 -8.19 -3.77 -6.56
C CYS A 72 -6.93 -4.37 -7.16
N ARG A 73 -5.98 -3.52 -7.54
CA ARG A 73 -4.64 -3.96 -7.98
C ARG A 73 -3.61 -3.46 -6.98
N TYR A 74 -3.02 -4.39 -6.26
CA TYR A 74 -1.81 -4.12 -5.50
C TYR A 74 -0.59 -4.28 -6.42
N ASN A 75 0.35 -3.34 -6.34
CA ASN A 75 1.60 -3.42 -7.09
C ASN A 75 2.71 -2.73 -6.31
N MET A 76 3.89 -3.36 -6.30
CA MET A 76 5.10 -2.78 -5.73
C MET A 76 5.95 -2.20 -6.86
N ALA A 77 6.46 -0.98 -6.67
CA ALA A 77 7.44 -0.43 -7.60
C ALA A 77 8.73 -1.26 -7.54
N SER A 78 9.43 -1.40 -8.66
CA SER A 78 10.66 -2.20 -8.75
C SER A 78 11.77 -1.70 -7.82
N PHE A 79 11.76 -0.41 -7.46
CA PHE A 79 12.69 0.25 -6.55
C PHE A 79 12.19 0.36 -5.11
N SER A 80 11.03 -0.22 -4.78
CA SER A 80 10.45 -0.11 -3.43
C SER A 80 11.12 -0.99 -2.37
N VAL A 81 11.98 -1.91 -2.79
CA VAL A 81 12.67 -2.89 -1.96
C VAL A 81 14.18 -2.78 -2.20
N GLU A 82 14.98 -3.19 -1.20
CA GLU A 82 16.46 -3.09 -1.24
C GLU A 82 17.05 -3.77 -2.48
N GLU A 83 16.59 -4.98 -2.79
CA GLU A 83 16.92 -5.66 -4.03
C GLU A 83 15.83 -5.42 -5.07
N ARG A 84 16.23 -4.93 -6.25
CA ARG A 84 15.31 -4.55 -7.33
C ARG A 84 14.35 -5.69 -7.67
N LYS A 85 13.06 -5.46 -7.45
CA LYS A 85 11.99 -6.41 -7.81
C LYS A 85 11.74 -6.40 -9.31
N ARG A 86 11.54 -7.60 -9.90
CA ARG A 86 11.12 -7.72 -11.30
C ARG A 86 9.73 -7.08 -11.48
N PRO A 87 9.54 -6.20 -12.49
CA PRO A 87 8.23 -5.64 -12.78
C PRO A 87 7.25 -6.73 -13.21
N GLY A 88 6.06 -6.77 -12.59
CA GLY A 88 5.03 -7.73 -12.95
C GLY A 88 3.96 -7.84 -11.87
N PRO A 89 2.82 -8.47 -12.18
CA PRO A 89 1.85 -8.85 -11.17
C PRO A 89 2.48 -9.92 -10.27
N ASP A 90 3.02 -9.47 -9.14
CA ASP A 90 3.50 -10.38 -8.10
C ASP A 90 2.38 -10.67 -7.10
N ARG A 91 2.44 -11.84 -6.47
CA ARG A 91 1.47 -12.30 -5.45
C ARG A 91 1.76 -11.76 -4.05
N ARG A 92 2.77 -10.90 -3.91
CA ARG A 92 3.12 -10.18 -2.68
C ARG A 92 2.72 -8.73 -2.78
#